data_AF-A0A1V2ZD81-F1
#
_entry.id   AF-A0A1V2ZD81-F1
#
_cell.length_a   1.000
_cell.length_b   1.000
_cell.length_c   1.000
_cell.angle_alpha   90.00
_cell.angle_beta   90.00
_cell.angle_gamma   90.00
#
_symmetry.space_group_name_H-M   'P 1'
#
loop_
_entity.id
_entity.type
_entity.pdbx_description
1 polymer ?
#
loop_
_entity_poly.entity_id
_entity_poly.type
_entity_poly.pdbx_seq_one_letter_code
_entity_poly.pdbx_strand_id
1 'polypeptide(L)'
;MLSVARLIREHRTTVARTLRETFGVGLSDLGGAVTWGEAKALLEDAAGDPGTAFGAELAGWAYPASTLQLIGVITAATHPKSTRALMPWVLERPASAAPPDEVAAAQAELEAGVVFS
;
A
#
# COMPACT_ATOMS: atom_id res chain seq x y z
N MET A 1 26.86 7.95 -0.87
CA MET A 1 25.69 8.82 -1.09
C MET A 1 25.47 8.94 -2.59
N LEU A 2 24.36 8.42 -3.14
CA LEU A 2 24.01 8.69 -4.53
C LEU A 2 23.57 10.15 -4.67
N SER A 3 23.99 10.82 -5.75
CA SER A 3 23.53 12.17 -6.06
C SER A 3 22.14 12.14 -6.71
N VAL A 4 21.33 13.16 -6.47
CA VAL A 4 19.99 13.33 -7.10
C VAL A 4 20.06 13.21 -8.62
N ALA A 5 21.07 13.83 -9.23
CA ALA A 5 21.30 13.75 -10.68
C ALA A 5 21.54 12.31 -11.18
N ARG A 6 22.21 11.47 -10.38
CA ARG A 6 22.45 10.07 -10.72
C ARG A 6 21.15 9.27 -10.67
N LEU A 7 20.34 9.45 -9.62
CA LEU A 7 19.04 8.79 -9.49
C LEU A 7 18.10 9.17 -10.65
N ILE A 8 18.03 10.46 -10.99
CA ILE A 8 17.22 10.94 -12.12
C ILE A 8 17.72 10.35 -13.44
N ARG A 9 19.03 10.13 -13.59
CA ARG A 9 19.57 9.54 -14.83
C ARG A 9 19.24 8.05 -14.93
N GLU A 10 19.36 7.30 -13.84
CA GLU A 10 19.18 5.85 -13.81
C GLU A 10 17.69 5.46 -13.81
N HIS A 11 16.84 6.22 -13.13
CA HIS A 11 15.42 5.91 -12.90
C HIS A 11 14.49 7.04 -13.37
N ARG A 12 14.84 7.72 -14.47
CA ARG A 12 14.20 8.98 -14.90
C ARG A 12 12.67 8.93 -14.90
N THR A 13 12.12 7.87 -15.47
CA THR A 13 10.68 7.76 -15.71
C THR A 13 9.89 7.62 -14.42
N THR A 14 10.32 6.73 -13.52
CA THR A 14 9.65 6.47 -12.24
C THR A 14 9.90 7.59 -11.25
N VAL A 15 11.08 8.20 -11.25
CA VAL A 15 11.38 9.41 -10.48
C VAL A 15 10.48 10.57 -10.92
N ALA A 16 10.40 10.85 -12.23
CA ALA A 16 9.55 11.92 -12.76
C ALA A 16 8.07 11.71 -12.43
N ARG A 17 7.60 10.45 -12.56
CA ARG A 17 6.25 10.06 -12.21
C ARG A 17 5.97 10.26 -10.72
N THR A 18 6.87 9.77 -9.86
CA THR A 18 6.71 9.85 -8.40
C THR A 18 6.69 11.29 -7.92
N LEU A 19 7.63 12.13 -8.39
CA LEU A 19 7.67 13.55 -8.05
C LEU A 19 6.36 14.25 -8.42
N ARG A 20 5.79 13.93 -9.59
CA ARG A 20 4.53 14.54 -10.05
C ARG A 20 3.30 14.01 -9.31
N GLU A 21 3.18 12.70 -9.17
CA GLU A 21 1.98 12.04 -8.63
C GLU A 21 1.90 12.12 -7.09
N THR A 22 3.05 12.06 -6.41
CA THR A 22 3.11 11.98 -4.94
C THR A 22 3.34 13.35 -4.31
N PHE A 23 4.22 14.15 -4.91
CA PHE A 23 4.65 15.42 -4.32
C PHE A 23 4.21 16.66 -5.11
N GLY A 24 3.59 16.50 -6.28
CA GLY A 24 3.15 17.62 -7.12
C GLY A 24 4.29 18.42 -7.76
N VAL A 25 5.50 17.87 -7.80
CA VAL A 25 6.73 18.54 -8.29
C VAL A 25 7.12 18.03 -9.67
N GLY A 26 7.41 18.93 -10.60
CA GLY A 26 8.01 18.60 -11.89
C GLY A 26 9.53 18.50 -11.82
N LEU A 27 10.14 17.70 -12.70
CA LEU A 27 11.61 17.66 -12.84
C LEU A 27 12.22 19.04 -13.18
N SER A 28 11.45 19.92 -13.82
CA SER A 28 11.82 21.30 -14.14
C SER A 28 11.95 22.20 -12.91
N ASP A 29 11.31 21.83 -11.81
CA ASP A 29 11.25 22.65 -10.60
C ASP A 29 12.48 22.43 -9.71
N LEU A 30 13.23 21.36 -10.00
CA LEU A 30 14.44 20.97 -9.27
C LEU A 30 15.59 21.95 -9.52
N GLY A 31 16.18 22.46 -8.45
CA GLY A 31 17.21 23.49 -8.50
C GLY A 31 16.66 24.91 -8.72
N GLY A 32 15.34 25.06 -8.85
CA GLY A 32 14.63 26.33 -8.93
C GLY A 32 13.69 26.49 -7.73
N ALA A 33 12.40 26.16 -7.94
CA ALA A 33 11.37 26.23 -6.92
C ALA A 33 11.59 25.22 -5.78
N VAL A 34 12.18 24.06 -6.09
CA VAL A 34 12.57 23.03 -5.11
C VAL A 34 14.08 22.97 -5.04
N THR A 35 14.64 23.11 -3.84
CA THR A 35 16.11 23.08 -3.67
C THR A 35 16.66 21.67 -3.92
N TRP A 36 17.93 21.55 -4.30
CA TRP A 36 18.55 20.23 -4.47
C TRP A 36 18.57 19.38 -3.19
N GLY A 37 18.64 20.02 -2.02
CA GLY A 37 18.57 19.33 -0.73
C GLY A 37 17.17 18.78 -0.44
N GLU A 38 16.14 19.55 -0.75
CA GLU A 38 14.75 19.12 -0.63
C GLU A 38 14.41 18.03 -1.65
N ALA A 39 14.84 18.19 -2.90
CA ALA A 39 14.70 17.18 -3.94
C ALA A 39 15.32 15.84 -3.50
N LYS A 40 16.48 15.90 -2.84
CA LYS A 40 17.12 14.72 -2.26
C LYS A 40 16.24 14.07 -1.19
N ALA A 41 15.73 14.86 -0.25
CA ALA A 41 14.88 14.36 0.83
C ALA A 41 13.61 13.67 0.29
N LEU A 42 12.94 14.29 -0.70
CA LEU A 42 11.75 13.72 -1.34
C LEU A 42 12.03 12.39 -2.05
N LEU A 43 13.20 12.27 -2.70
CA LEU A 43 13.59 11.04 -3.36
C LEU A 43 14.03 9.95 -2.37
N GLU A 44 14.65 10.33 -1.25
CA GLU A 44 14.97 9.38 -0.17
C GLU A 44 13.70 8.85 0.49
N ASP A 45 12.71 9.71 0.71
CA ASP A 45 11.39 9.33 1.23
C ASP A 45 10.65 8.39 0.25
N ALA A 46 10.55 8.78 -1.02
CA ALA A 46 9.96 7.94 -2.05
C ALA A 46 10.69 6.60 -2.26
N ALA A 47 12.01 6.56 -2.11
CA ALA A 47 12.77 5.32 -2.19
C ALA A 47 12.43 4.35 -1.04
N GLY A 48 12.07 4.88 0.13
CA GLY A 48 11.66 4.11 1.29
C GLY A 48 10.22 3.61 1.24
N ASP A 49 9.38 4.16 0.35
CA ASP A 49 7.97 3.79 0.22
C ASP A 49 7.67 3.02 -1.08
N PRO A 50 7.47 1.68 -1.01
CA PRO A 50 7.03 0.87 -2.15
C PRO A 50 5.64 1.23 -2.69
N GLY A 51 4.89 2.10 -2.00
CA GLY A 51 3.64 2.71 -2.46
C GLY A 51 3.82 3.77 -3.54
N THR A 52 5.06 4.17 -3.85
CA THR A 52 5.39 5.08 -4.96
C THR A 52 5.94 4.31 -6.17
N ALA A 53 5.84 4.88 -7.36
CA ALA A 53 6.40 4.24 -8.57
C ALA A 53 7.92 4.05 -8.48
N PHE A 54 8.64 4.97 -7.85
CA PHE A 54 10.09 4.90 -7.67
C PHE A 54 10.47 3.89 -6.59
N GLY A 55 9.84 3.92 -5.41
CA GLY A 55 10.11 2.95 -4.36
C GLY A 55 9.76 1.52 -4.77
N ALA A 56 8.68 1.33 -5.53
CA ALA A 56 8.32 0.02 -6.07
C ALA A 56 9.37 -0.52 -7.05
N GLU A 57 9.91 0.32 -7.95
CA GLU A 57 11.00 -0.08 -8.85
C GLU A 57 12.23 -0.55 -8.06
N LEU A 58 12.62 0.19 -7.02
CA LEU A 58 13.76 -0.17 -6.17
C LEU A 58 13.51 -1.48 -5.38
N ALA A 59 12.26 -1.74 -4.99
CA ALA A 59 11.87 -2.99 -4.34
C ALA A 59 11.70 -4.16 -5.34
N GLY A 60 11.79 -3.91 -6.65
CA GLY A 60 11.53 -4.91 -7.69
C GLY A 60 10.05 -5.29 -7.80
N TRP A 61 9.14 -4.41 -7.37
CA TRP A 61 7.70 -4.62 -7.38
C TRP A 61 7.07 -4.00 -8.62
N ALA A 62 5.97 -4.60 -9.10
CA ALA A 62 5.17 -3.99 -10.15
C ALA A 62 4.32 -2.86 -9.58
N TYR A 63 4.29 -1.71 -10.28
CA TYR A 63 3.51 -0.55 -9.88
C TYR A 63 2.73 0.09 -11.04
N PRO A 64 1.40 0.28 -10.92
CA PRO A 64 0.55 -0.27 -9.85
C PRO A 64 0.54 -1.81 -9.89
N ALA A 65 0.26 -2.44 -8.75
CA ALA A 65 0.12 -3.88 -8.70
C ALA A 65 -0.99 -4.35 -9.66
N SER A 66 -0.71 -5.37 -10.47
CA SER A 66 -1.72 -5.94 -11.36
C SER A 66 -2.81 -6.67 -10.57
N THR A 67 -4.02 -6.75 -11.13
CA THR A 67 -5.12 -7.52 -10.53
C THR A 67 -4.73 -8.95 -10.20
N LEU A 68 -3.93 -9.61 -11.04
CA LEU A 68 -3.44 -10.97 -10.79
C LEU A 68 -2.48 -11.03 -9.60
N GLN A 69 -1.58 -10.05 -9.45
CA GLN A 69 -0.70 -9.96 -8.28
C GLN A 69 -1.49 -9.69 -7.00
N LEU A 70 -2.52 -8.84 -7.06
CA LEU A 70 -3.43 -8.59 -5.93
C LEU A 70 -4.21 -9.85 -5.55
N ILE A 71 -4.75 -10.58 -6.53
CA ILE A 71 -5.40 -11.88 -6.30
C ILE A 71 -4.41 -12.86 -5.68
N GLY A 72 -3.16 -12.90 -6.15
CA GLY A 72 -2.10 -13.74 -5.58
C GLY A 72 -1.82 -13.43 -4.10
N VAL A 73 -1.82 -12.16 -3.70
CA VAL A 73 -1.69 -11.76 -2.29
C VAL A 73 -2.93 -12.19 -1.50
N ILE A 74 -4.14 -12.00 -2.03
CA ILE A 74 -5.39 -12.41 -1.36
C ILE A 74 -5.47 -13.93 -1.20
N THR A 75 -5.10 -14.70 -2.21
CA THR A 75 -5.09 -16.17 -2.15
C THR A 75 -4.00 -16.68 -1.21
N ALA A 76 -2.81 -16.07 -1.20
CA ALA A 76 -1.82 -16.34 -0.17
C ALA A 76 -2.34 -16.01 1.24
N ALA A 77 -3.07 -14.90 1.39
CA ALA A 77 -3.66 -14.46 2.65
C ALA A 77 -4.92 -15.24 3.07
N THR A 78 -5.45 -16.17 2.26
CA THR A 78 -6.53 -17.08 2.68
C THR A 78 -6.02 -18.40 3.25
N HIS A 79 -4.72 -18.69 3.09
CA HIS A 79 -4.10 -19.85 3.73
C HIS A 79 -3.58 -19.45 5.13
N PRO A 80 -4.09 -20.02 6.25
CA PRO A 80 -3.84 -19.50 7.60
C PRO A 80 -2.36 -19.32 7.96
N LYS A 81 -1.49 -20.23 7.49
CA LYS A 81 -0.03 -20.16 7.68
C LYS A 81 0.61 -18.96 6.94
N SER A 82 0.18 -18.72 5.71
CA SER A 82 0.71 -17.67 4.85
C SER A 82 0.18 -16.29 5.27
N THR A 83 -1.08 -16.21 5.71
CA THR A 83 -1.66 -15.01 6.33
C THR A 83 -0.89 -14.59 7.58
N ARG A 84 -0.56 -15.54 8.47
CA ARG A 84 0.20 -15.26 9.70
C ARG A 84 1.63 -14.78 9.42
N ALA A 85 2.22 -15.25 8.32
CA ALA A 85 3.56 -14.83 7.89
C ALA A 85 3.56 -13.45 7.19
N LEU A 86 2.55 -13.17 6.36
CA LEU A 86 2.46 -11.94 5.57
C LEU A 86 1.81 -10.78 6.33
N MET A 87 0.86 -11.08 7.21
CA MET A 87 0.07 -10.10 7.96
C MET A 87 -0.06 -10.52 9.44
N PRO A 88 1.05 -10.60 10.20
CA PRO A 88 1.01 -10.99 11.61
C PRO A 88 0.18 -10.06 12.50
N TRP A 89 -0.11 -8.83 12.03
CA TRP A 89 -1.01 -7.87 12.68
C TRP A 89 -2.49 -8.04 12.33
N VAL A 90 -2.82 -8.77 11.26
CA VAL A 90 -4.20 -9.17 10.99
C VAL A 90 -4.46 -10.37 11.88
N LEU A 91 -4.89 -10.00 13.08
CA LEU A 91 -5.34 -10.84 14.17
C LEU A 91 -6.02 -12.10 13.65
N GLU A 92 -5.66 -13.23 14.25
CA GLU A 92 -6.57 -14.37 14.35
C GLU A 92 -7.94 -13.77 14.64
N ARG A 93 -8.86 -13.82 13.66
CA ARG A 93 -10.26 -13.55 13.96
C ARG A 93 -10.54 -14.52 15.10
N PRO A 94 -10.82 -14.06 16.33
CA PRO A 94 -11.19 -15.00 17.36
C PRO A 94 -12.31 -15.80 16.73
N ALA A 95 -12.18 -17.12 16.71
CA ALA A 95 -13.29 -17.97 16.34
C ALA A 95 -14.35 -17.67 17.39
N SER A 96 -15.17 -16.66 17.11
CA SER A 96 -16.44 -16.43 17.75
C SER A 96 -17.30 -17.59 17.27
N ALA A 97 -17.03 -18.77 17.80
CA ALA A 97 -18.06 -19.75 18.05
C ALA A 97 -18.87 -19.19 19.23
N ALA A 98 -19.57 -18.07 19.01
CA ALA A 98 -20.67 -17.72 19.89
C ALA A 98 -21.56 -18.96 19.92
N PRO A 99 -21.95 -19.43 21.12
CA PRO A 99 -22.71 -20.65 21.23
C PRO A 99 -24.04 -20.48 20.44
N PRO A 100 -24.61 -21.56 19.89
CA PRO A 100 -25.70 -21.46 18.91
C PRO A 100 -26.92 -20.69 19.41
N ASP A 101 -27.12 -20.65 20.72
CA ASP A 101 -28.15 -19.91 21.43
C ASP A 101 -27.94 -18.38 21.39
N GLU A 102 -26.71 -17.89 21.58
CA GLU A 102 -26.39 -16.46 21.43
C GLU A 102 -26.58 -15.99 19.98
N VAL A 103 -26.21 -16.82 19.01
CA VAL A 103 -26.39 -16.50 17.58
C VAL A 103 -27.87 -16.42 17.22
N ALA A 104 -28.68 -17.37 17.70
CA ALA A 104 -30.13 -17.38 17.48
C ALA A 104 -30.82 -16.16 18.11
N ALA A 105 -30.41 -15.76 19.31
CA ALA A 105 -30.95 -14.57 19.97
C ALA A 105 -30.61 -13.28 19.21
N ALA A 106 -29.36 -13.13 18.77
CA ALA A 106 -28.92 -11.96 18.00
C ALA A 106 -29.58 -11.90 16.61
N GLN A 107 -29.81 -13.04 15.96
CA GLN A 107 -30.56 -13.09 14.69
C GLN A 107 -32.02 -12.71 14.88
N ALA A 108 -32.68 -13.17 15.94
CA ALA A 108 -34.06 -12.78 16.25
C ALA A 108 -34.18 -11.28 16.55
N GLU A 109 -33.19 -10.68 17.22
CA GLU A 109 -33.15 -9.24 17.49
C GLU A 109 -32.92 -8.42 16.21
N LEU A 110 -32.05 -8.89 15.30
CA LEU A 110 -31.87 -8.30 13.97
C LEU A 110 -33.17 -8.36 13.16
N GLU A 111 -33.82 -9.53 13.10
CA GLU A 111 -35.08 -9.70 12.38
C GLU A 111 -36.21 -8.83 12.95
N ALA A 112 -36.26 -8.65 14.27
CA ALA A 112 -37.21 -7.73 14.91
C ALA A 112 -36.91 -6.25 14.60
N GLY A 113 -35.64 -5.89 14.33
CA GLY A 113 -35.21 -4.55 13.99
C GLY A 113 -35.31 -4.19 12.51
N VAL A 114 -35.48 -5.17 11.61
CA VAL A 114 -35.68 -4.91 10.17
C VAL A 114 -37.14 -4.50 9.94
N VAL A 115 -37.41 -3.22 10.17
CA VAL A 115 -38.63 -2.56 9.68
C VAL A 115 -38.39 -2.21 8.21
N PHE A 116 -38.95 -2.99 7.29
CA PHE A 116 -39.13 -2.52 5.92
C PHE A 116 -40.26 -1.49 5.91
N SER A 117 -39.89 -0.21 5.92
CA SER A 117 -40.78 0.91 5.56
C SER A 117 -40.68 1.20 4.06
#